data_AF-A0A8C2PD77-F1
#
_entry.id   AF-A0A8C2PD77-F1
#
_cell.length_a   1.000
_cell.length_b   1.000
_cell.length_c   1.000
_cell.angle_alpha   90.00
_cell.angle_beta   90.00
_cell.angle_gamma   90.00
#
_symmetry.space_group_name_H-M   'P 1'
#
loop_
_entity.id
_entity.type
_entity.pdbx_description
1 polymer ?
#
loop_
_entity_poly.entity_id
_entity_poly.type
_entity_poly.pdbx_seq_one_letter_code
_entity_poly.pdbx_strand_id
1 'polypeptide(L)'
;MSKFLGTSLLILWLQSDWVKSQQKNGDQQKVKQNPPSLSMTEGGNSILNCDYDDIMFNYFQWYRNYPAKSPTFLISIGSVLEKNEDGRFTVFHNRSAKHLSLHISASQPGDSALYLC
;
A
#
# COMPACT_ATOMS: atom_id res chain seq x y z
N MET A 1 51.78 12.10 -47.69
CA MET A 1 50.47 11.96 -47.03
C MET A 1 50.66 10.98 -45.88
N SER A 2 50.63 11.46 -44.64
CA SER A 2 50.29 10.66 -43.46
C SER A 2 50.28 11.58 -42.24
N LYS A 3 49.08 11.89 -41.76
CA LYS A 3 48.84 12.35 -40.40
C LYS A 3 47.60 11.63 -39.90
N PHE A 4 47.50 11.64 -38.60
CA PHE A 4 46.41 11.24 -37.72
C PHE A 4 46.63 9.90 -37.02
N LEU A 5 47.34 9.93 -35.88
CA LEU A 5 46.90 10.35 -34.54
C LEU A 5 46.30 9.14 -33.84
N GLY A 6 47.11 8.53 -32.97
CA GLY A 6 46.65 7.47 -32.08
C GLY A 6 45.49 7.98 -31.22
N THR A 7 44.38 7.26 -31.27
CA THR A 7 43.26 7.46 -30.35
C THR A 7 43.23 6.30 -29.38
N SER A 8 43.66 6.61 -28.15
CA SER A 8 43.50 5.79 -26.95
C SER A 8 42.02 5.42 -26.76
N LEU A 9 41.69 4.12 -26.81
CA LEU A 9 40.41 3.61 -26.33
C LEU A 9 40.48 3.48 -24.80
N LEU A 10 40.10 4.53 -24.09
CA LEU A 10 39.87 4.50 -22.64
C LEU A 10 38.51 5.13 -22.31
N ILE A 11 37.41 4.48 -22.68
CA ILE A 11 36.05 4.79 -22.19
C ILE A 11 35.21 3.50 -22.37
N LEU A 12 34.38 2.98 -21.45
CA LEU A 12 33.81 3.44 -20.19
C LEU A 12 34.03 2.33 -19.14
N TRP A 13 34.52 2.70 -17.96
CA TRP A 13 34.09 2.02 -16.74
C TRP A 13 32.61 2.37 -16.59
N LEU A 14 31.70 1.44 -16.93
CA LEU A 14 30.35 1.54 -16.39
C LEU A 14 30.51 1.37 -14.89
N GLN A 15 30.53 2.51 -14.20
CA GLN A 15 30.22 2.56 -12.79
C GLN A 15 28.88 1.84 -12.68
N SER A 16 28.89 0.65 -12.07
CA SER A 16 27.70 0.15 -11.41
C SER A 16 27.44 1.13 -10.28
N ASP A 17 26.85 2.27 -10.65
CA ASP A 17 26.15 3.14 -9.74
C ASP A 17 25.01 2.29 -9.22
N TRP A 18 25.37 1.54 -8.18
CA TRP A 18 24.48 0.97 -7.21
C TRP A 18 23.43 2.03 -7.01
N VAL A 19 22.20 1.76 -7.44
CA VAL A 19 21.06 2.58 -7.09
C VAL A 19 20.96 2.48 -5.58
N LYS A 20 21.69 3.36 -4.90
CA LYS A 20 21.46 3.69 -3.51
C LYS A 20 20.09 4.34 -3.57
N SER A 21 19.06 3.53 -3.34
CA SER A 21 17.74 4.05 -3.03
C SER A 21 17.97 5.16 -2.02
N GLN A 22 17.68 6.40 -2.46
CA GLN A 22 17.71 7.57 -1.61
C GLN A 22 16.48 7.48 -0.70
N GLN A 23 16.47 6.50 0.22
CA GLN A 23 15.62 6.57 1.39
C GLN A 23 16.30 7.55 2.34
N LYS A 24 16.27 8.84 1.97
CA LYS A 24 16.52 9.92 2.93
C LYS A 24 15.49 9.73 4.03
N ASN A 25 15.97 9.65 5.28
CA ASN A 25 15.17 9.75 6.49
C ASN A 25 14.43 11.11 6.49
N GLY A 26 13.26 11.14 5.86
CA GLY A 26 12.13 11.95 6.30
C GLY A 26 11.19 10.99 7.00
N ASP A 27 10.57 11.40 8.10
CA ASP A 27 9.61 10.59 8.86
C ASP A 27 8.59 9.97 7.90
N GLN A 28 8.79 8.70 7.55
CA GLN A 28 7.89 7.99 6.67
C GLN A 28 6.63 7.74 7.45
N GLN A 29 5.55 8.39 7.02
CA GLN A 29 4.20 8.03 7.41
C GLN A 29 4.04 6.52 7.23
N LYS A 30 3.98 5.81 8.35
CA LYS A 30 3.99 4.36 8.39
C LYS A 30 2.59 3.87 8.69
N VAL A 31 2.10 3.00 7.80
CA VAL A 31 0.94 2.14 8.03
C VAL A 31 1.42 0.71 8.28
N LYS A 32 0.70 -0.03 9.11
CA LYS A 32 1.03 -1.42 9.46
C LYS A 32 -0.24 -2.27 9.41
N GLN A 33 -0.25 -3.25 8.51
CA GLN A 33 -1.34 -4.22 8.39
C GLN A 33 -0.97 -5.56 9.07
N ASN A 34 -1.92 -6.15 9.80
CA ASN A 34 -1.74 -7.43 10.48
C ASN A 34 -3.09 -8.18 10.64
N PRO A 35 -3.17 -9.50 10.40
CA PRO A 35 -2.13 -10.38 9.85
C PRO A 35 -1.81 -10.07 8.38
N PRO A 36 -0.65 -10.52 7.86
CA PRO A 36 -0.26 -10.30 6.45
C PRO A 36 -1.15 -11.08 5.45
N SER A 37 -1.86 -12.10 5.93
CA SER A 37 -2.85 -12.84 5.15
C SER A 37 -3.92 -13.39 6.08
N LEU A 38 -5.11 -13.62 5.54
CA LEU A 38 -6.23 -14.25 6.24
C LEU A 38 -6.92 -15.22 5.29
N SER A 39 -7.48 -16.30 5.85
CA SER A 39 -8.33 -17.23 5.14
C SER A 39 -9.68 -17.26 5.84
N MET A 40 -10.76 -17.25 5.06
CA MET A 40 -12.14 -17.22 5.54
C MET A 40 -13.00 -18.08 4.64
N THR A 41 -13.99 -18.76 5.22
CA THR A 41 -15.00 -19.49 4.45
C THR A 41 -15.99 -18.53 3.80
N GLU A 42 -16.56 -18.93 2.67
CA GLU A 42 -17.66 -18.19 2.05
C GLU A 42 -18.79 -17.93 3.05
N GLY A 43 -19.40 -16.74 2.98
CA GLY A 43 -20.42 -16.29 3.92
C GLY A 43 -19.87 -15.82 5.29
N GLY A 44 -18.60 -16.07 5.59
CA GLY A 44 -17.95 -15.59 6.80
C GLY A 44 -17.70 -14.07 6.79
N ASN A 45 -17.31 -13.52 7.95
CA ASN A 45 -16.96 -12.11 8.09
C ASN A 45 -15.45 -11.95 8.21
N SER A 46 -14.85 -11.18 7.31
CA SER A 46 -13.41 -10.88 7.32
C SER A 46 -13.14 -9.52 7.94
N ILE A 47 -12.09 -9.42 8.76
CA ILE A 47 -11.63 -8.17 9.38
C ILE A 47 -10.17 -7.97 9.00
N LEU A 48 -9.89 -6.86 8.31
CA LEU A 48 -8.57 -6.42 7.91
C LEU A 48 -8.18 -5.23 8.78
N ASN A 49 -7.03 -5.28 9.43
CA ASN A 49 -6.57 -4.24 10.36
C ASN A 49 -5.45 -3.41 9.77
N CYS A 50 -5.42 -2.12 10.12
CA CYS A 50 -4.42 -1.15 9.71
C CYS A 50 -4.16 -0.17 10.86
N ASP A 51 -2.94 -0.18 11.40
CA ASP A 51 -2.45 0.82 12.36
C ASP A 51 -1.68 1.90 11.60
N TYR A 52 -1.73 3.15 12.06
CA TYR A 52 -0.99 4.26 11.47
C TYR A 52 -0.31 5.11 12.54
N ASP A 53 0.82 5.74 12.21
CA ASP A 53 1.57 6.54 13.20
C ASP A 53 1.22 8.04 13.15
N ASP A 54 0.84 8.56 11.97
CA ASP A 54 0.64 9.99 11.74
C ASP A 54 -0.82 10.44 11.89
N ILE A 55 -1.05 11.41 12.77
CA ILE A 55 -2.38 11.99 13.04
C ILE A 55 -2.81 13.05 12.02
N MET A 56 -1.94 13.42 11.08
CA MET A 56 -2.18 14.46 10.06
C MET A 56 -2.97 13.95 8.85
N PHE A 57 -3.30 12.65 8.80
CA PHE A 57 -4.17 12.12 7.75
C PHE A 57 -5.60 12.67 7.89
N ASN A 58 -6.08 13.32 6.84
CA ASN A 58 -7.47 13.81 6.77
C ASN A 58 -8.45 12.73 6.28
N TYR A 59 -7.95 11.76 5.53
CA TYR A 59 -8.73 10.67 4.94
C TYR A 59 -7.91 9.39 4.91
N PHE A 60 -8.60 8.27 5.09
CA PHE A 60 -8.06 6.93 4.90
C PHE A 60 -8.81 6.23 3.78
N GLN A 61 -8.10 5.43 3.00
CA GLN A 61 -8.65 4.75 1.82
C GLN A 61 -8.25 3.29 1.85
N TRP A 62 -9.20 2.42 1.53
CA TRP A 62 -8.94 1.03 1.25
C TRP A 62 -8.97 0.79 -0.26
N TYR A 63 -7.97 0.06 -0.73
CA TYR A 63 -7.87 -0.41 -2.11
C TYR A 63 -7.89 -1.93 -2.13
N ARG A 64 -8.45 -2.48 -3.21
CA ARG A 64 -8.40 -3.91 -3.53
C ARG A 64 -7.55 -4.12 -4.77
N ASN A 65 -6.62 -5.05 -4.71
CA ASN A 65 -5.71 -5.37 -5.79
C ASN A 65 -5.77 -6.86 -6.13
N TYR A 66 -6.21 -7.17 -7.36
CA TYR A 66 -6.18 -8.52 -7.89
C TYR A 66 -4.83 -8.79 -8.59
N PRO A 67 -4.38 -10.06 -8.69
CA PRO A 67 -3.19 -10.40 -9.43
C PRO A 67 -3.20 -9.82 -10.86
N ALA A 68 -2.09 -9.20 -11.27
CA ALA A 68 -1.91 -8.56 -12.57
C ALA A 68 -2.89 -7.42 -12.91
N LYS A 69 -3.58 -6.85 -11.92
CA LYS A 69 -4.39 -5.64 -12.08
C LYS A 69 -3.79 -4.48 -11.29
N SER A 70 -4.29 -3.28 -11.55
CA SER A 70 -3.99 -2.10 -10.74
C SER A 70 -4.88 -2.07 -9.48
N PRO A 71 -4.41 -1.45 -8.38
CA PRO A 71 -5.24 -1.21 -7.21
C PRO A 71 -6.53 -0.46 -7.59
N THR A 72 -7.66 -0.97 -7.14
CA THR A 72 -8.98 -0.39 -7.35
C THR A 72 -9.49 0.17 -6.02
N PHE A 73 -9.98 1.41 -6.04
CA PHE A 73 -10.60 2.02 -4.87
C PHE A 73 -11.77 1.17 -4.37
N LEU A 74 -11.85 0.96 -3.06
CA LEU A 74 -12.92 0.20 -2.42
C LEU A 74 -13.83 1.09 -1.59
N ILE A 75 -13.28 1.75 -0.56
CA ILE A 75 -14.02 2.57 0.38
C ILE A 75 -13.05 3.53 1.10
N SER A 76 -13.54 4.68 1.54
CA SER A 76 -12.76 5.65 2.31
C SER A 76 -13.49 6.12 3.55
N ILE A 77 -12.76 6.69 4.50
CA ILE A 77 -13.34 7.36 5.67
C ILE A 77 -12.56 8.63 5.99
N GLY A 78 -13.26 9.71 6.33
CA GLY A 78 -12.64 10.93 6.83
C GLY A 78 -12.17 10.76 8.27
N SER A 79 -11.08 11.41 8.67
CA SER A 79 -10.46 11.22 9.99
C SER A 79 -11.30 11.67 11.20
N VAL A 80 -12.40 12.39 10.96
CA VAL A 80 -13.38 12.79 11.98
C VAL A 80 -14.54 11.81 12.12
N LEU A 81 -14.66 10.84 11.22
CA LEU A 81 -15.71 9.82 11.24
C LEU A 81 -15.21 8.55 11.91
N GLU A 82 -16.10 7.86 12.60
CA GLU A 82 -15.82 6.58 13.27
C GLU A 82 -16.25 5.37 12.44
N LYS A 83 -17.20 5.55 11.52
CA LYS A 83 -17.73 4.50 10.66
C LYS A 83 -18.08 5.03 9.27
N ASN A 84 -17.78 4.26 8.23
CA ASN A 84 -18.37 4.40 6.91
C ASN A 84 -18.78 3.01 6.36
N GLU A 85 -19.84 2.94 5.58
CA GLU A 85 -20.40 1.67 5.08
C GLU A 85 -20.81 1.80 3.62
N ASP A 86 -20.45 0.80 2.82
CA ASP A 86 -20.87 0.66 1.43
C ASP A 86 -21.13 -0.82 1.13
N GLY A 87 -22.42 -1.17 1.06
CA GLY A 87 -22.86 -2.55 0.84
C GLY A 87 -22.31 -3.50 1.90
N ARG A 88 -21.48 -4.47 1.48
CA ARG A 88 -20.88 -5.47 2.38
C ARG A 88 -19.62 -4.97 3.10
N PHE A 89 -19.10 -3.81 2.72
CA PHE A 89 -17.87 -3.23 3.23
C PHE A 89 -18.17 -2.18 4.30
N THR A 90 -17.49 -2.29 5.43
CA THR A 90 -17.60 -1.31 6.52
C THR A 90 -16.21 -0.95 7.01
N VAL A 91 -15.89 0.35 7.05
CA VAL A 91 -14.66 0.85 7.66
C VAL A 91 -14.97 1.39 9.04
N PHE A 92 -14.24 0.93 10.05
CA PHE A 92 -14.22 1.53 11.37
C PHE A 92 -12.90 2.28 11.57
N HIS A 93 -12.98 3.44 12.19
CA HIS A 93 -11.83 4.29 12.47
C HIS A 93 -11.84 4.67 13.94
N ASN A 94 -10.74 4.35 14.63
CA ASN A 94 -10.48 4.77 15.99
C ASN A 94 -9.26 5.70 15.99
N ARG A 95 -9.55 7.01 15.97
CA ARG A 95 -8.51 8.04 15.93
C ARG A 95 -7.60 8.00 17.16
N SER A 96 -8.16 7.74 18.34
CA SER A 96 -7.42 7.70 19.60
C SER A 96 -6.43 6.54 19.64
N ALA A 97 -6.82 5.38 19.09
CA ALA A 97 -5.97 4.20 18.96
C ALA A 97 -5.07 4.25 17.71
N LYS A 98 -5.24 5.26 16.84
CA LYS A 98 -4.64 5.34 15.51
C LYS A 98 -4.82 4.06 14.70
N HIS A 99 -6.05 3.59 14.66
CA HIS A 99 -6.42 2.30 14.11
C HIS A 99 -7.58 2.41 13.12
N LEU A 100 -7.51 1.62 12.07
CA LEU A 100 -8.51 1.48 11.04
C LEU A 100 -8.77 -0.01 10.78
N SER A 101 -10.02 -0.41 10.65
CA SER A 101 -10.37 -1.76 10.22
C SER A 101 -11.36 -1.75 9.07
N LEU A 102 -11.15 -2.64 8.09
CA LEU A 102 -12.10 -2.94 7.04
C LEU A 102 -12.78 -4.28 7.34
N HIS A 103 -14.09 -4.22 7.51
CA HIS A 103 -14.95 -5.37 7.70
C HIS A 103 -15.62 -5.71 6.37
N ILE A 104 -15.55 -6.97 5.99
CA ILE A 104 -16.22 -7.53 4.82
C ILE A 104 -17.21 -8.57 5.33
N SER A 105 -18.50 -8.29 5.20
CA SER A 105 -19.56 -9.22 5.58
C SER A 105 -19.88 -10.18 4.45
N ALA A 106 -20.34 -11.39 4.79
CA ALA A 106 -20.75 -12.40 3.81
C ALA A 106 -19.73 -12.58 2.67
N SER A 107 -18.47 -12.83 3.04
CA SER A 107 -17.33 -12.94 2.12
C SER A 107 -17.62 -13.88 0.96
N GLN A 108 -17.28 -13.44 -0.24
CA GLN A 108 -17.53 -14.16 -1.49
C GLN A 108 -16.20 -14.64 -2.10
N PRO A 109 -16.18 -15.66 -2.98
CA PRO A 109 -14.95 -16.09 -3.66
C PRO A 109 -14.24 -14.95 -4.40
N GLY A 110 -15.00 -14.00 -4.93
CA GLY A 110 -14.47 -12.79 -5.58
C GLY A 110 -13.76 -11.81 -4.65
N ASP A 111 -13.91 -11.94 -3.32
CA ASP A 111 -13.22 -11.08 -2.35
C ASP A 111 -11.77 -11.51 -2.09
N SER A 112 -11.34 -12.65 -2.63
CA SER A 112 -9.95 -13.11 -2.55
C SER A 112 -9.02 -12.19 -3.35
N ALA A 113 -8.30 -11.32 -2.63
CA ALA A 113 -7.44 -10.29 -3.20
C ALA A 113 -6.45 -9.76 -2.16
N LEU A 114 -5.48 -8.95 -2.60
CA LEU A 114 -4.67 -8.12 -1.72
C LEU A 114 -5.47 -6.85 -1.37
N TYR A 115 -5.53 -6.50 -0.08
CA TYR A 115 -6.17 -5.28 0.39
C TYR A 115 -5.13 -4.34 0.97
N LEU A 116 -5.16 -3.09 0.52
CA LEU A 116 -4.20 -2.06 0.91
C LEU A 116 -4.90 -0.94 1.66
N CYS A 117 -4.31 -0.59 2.79
CA CYS A 117 -4.46 0.63 3.56
C CYS A 117 -3.05 1.29 3.51
#